data_AF-A0A496Z8H5-F1
#
_entry.id   AF-A0A496Z8H5-F1
#
_cell.length_a   1.000
_cell.length_b   1.000
_cell.length_c   1.000
_cell.angle_alpha   90.00
_cell.angle_beta   90.00
_cell.angle_gamma   90.00
#
_symmetry.space_group_name_H-M   'P 1'
#
loop_
_entity.id
_entity.type
_entity.pdbx_description
1 polymer ?
#
loop_
_entity_poly.entity_id
_entity_poly.type
_entity_poly.pdbx_seq_one_letter_code
_entity_poly.pdbx_strand_id
1 'polypeptide(L)'
;SSLTDLPATAISMGQIRDLCSHISAKHIIFVMDCCYAGQILEQGATKPKNNGGKHMGSTYKRVIQIITAGAKDQVAFEGEKHGLFTEFFLRSLQGDADLNSDKVVTGLEIGKYIPPIVADLTNHAQTPIFAHIEGKGDILFFLEQNNMQSIDL
;
A
#
# COMPACT_ATOMS: atom_id res chain seq x y z
N SER A 1 -17.36 -3.32 22.42
CA SER A 1 -16.19 -2.68 23.06
C SER A 1 -16.42 -1.18 23.03
N SER A 2 -16.47 -0.51 24.19
CA SER A 2 -16.72 0.94 24.24
C SER A 2 -15.46 1.71 23.81
N LEU A 3 -15.66 2.84 23.12
CA LEU A 3 -14.62 3.75 22.62
C LEU A 3 -13.69 4.32 23.72
N THR A 4 -13.97 4.03 24.98
CA THR A 4 -13.25 4.49 26.17
C THR A 4 -11.89 3.81 26.34
N ASP A 5 -11.71 2.62 25.76
CA ASP A 5 -10.47 1.82 25.87
C ASP A 5 -9.52 2.00 24.66
N LEU A 6 -9.89 2.88 23.72
CA LEU A 6 -9.09 3.14 22.51
C LEU A 6 -7.64 3.57 22.81
N PRO A 7 -7.34 4.42 23.81
CA PRO A 7 -5.96 4.80 24.09
C PRO A 7 -5.06 3.63 24.53
N ALA A 8 -5.65 2.57 25.08
CA ALA A 8 -4.93 1.38 25.54
C ALA A 8 -4.89 0.25 24.49
N THR A 9 -5.78 0.30 23.48
CA THR A 9 -6.00 -0.81 22.52
C THR A 9 -5.82 -0.42 21.06
N ALA A 10 -5.58 0.86 20.76
CA ALA A 10 -5.40 1.38 19.40
C ALA A 10 -4.15 2.26 19.27
N ILE A 11 -3.63 2.32 18.05
CA ILE A 11 -2.55 3.23 17.66
C ILE A 11 -3.16 4.33 16.79
N SER A 12 -3.03 5.58 17.21
CA SER A 12 -3.46 6.73 16.41
C SER A 12 -2.51 7.00 15.24
N MET A 13 -3.03 7.63 14.18
CA MET A 13 -2.18 8.07 13.05
C MET A 13 -1.14 9.10 13.47
N GLY A 14 -1.40 9.89 14.52
CA GLY A 14 -0.42 10.78 15.13
C GLY A 14 0.78 9.99 15.67
N GLN A 15 0.53 8.93 16.45
CA GLN A 15 1.59 8.04 16.96
C GLN A 15 2.36 7.34 15.83
N ILE A 16 1.69 6.96 14.74
CA ILE A 16 2.37 6.40 13.55
C ILE A 16 3.31 7.44 12.92
N ARG A 17 2.86 8.69 12.77
CA ARG A 17 3.68 9.79 12.23
C ARG A 17 4.87 10.09 13.13
N ASP A 18 4.66 10.14 14.44
CA ASP A 18 5.71 10.37 15.43
C ASP A 18 6.72 9.22 15.43
N LEU A 19 6.28 7.97 15.35
CA LEU A 19 7.18 6.82 15.21
C LEU A 19 8.05 6.98 13.95
N CYS A 20 7.42 7.33 12.83
CA CYS A 20 8.12 7.54 11.57
C CYS A 20 9.16 8.66 11.60
N SER A 21 8.95 9.74 12.36
CA SER A 21 9.93 10.83 12.43
C SER A 21 11.25 10.39 13.06
N HIS A 22 11.24 9.31 13.85
CA HIS A 22 12.43 8.72 14.46
C HIS A 22 13.10 7.65 13.58
N ILE A 23 12.42 7.19 12.53
CA ILE A 23 12.97 6.21 11.58
C ILE A 23 13.80 6.95 10.53
N SER A 24 15.10 6.65 10.46
CA SER A 24 16.03 7.28 9.50
C SER A 24 15.83 6.83 8.04
N ALA A 25 14.94 5.88 7.78
CA ALA A 25 14.64 5.40 6.43
C ALA A 25 13.98 6.50 5.59
N LYS A 26 14.41 6.60 4.31
CA LYS A 26 13.83 7.55 3.36
C LYS A 26 12.45 7.10 2.86
N HIS A 27 12.23 5.81 2.68
CA HIS A 27 10.96 5.30 2.15
C HIS A 27 10.34 4.34 3.17
N ILE A 28 9.12 4.64 3.57
CA ILE A 28 8.34 3.85 4.52
C ILE A 28 6.98 3.62 3.89
N ILE A 29 6.51 2.38 3.86
CA ILE A 29 5.14 2.03 3.48
C ILE A 29 4.46 1.28 4.62
N PHE A 30 3.27 1.74 5.00
CA PHE A 30 2.39 1.02 5.90
C PHE A 30 1.41 0.19 5.09
N VAL A 31 1.35 -1.11 5.36
CA VAL A 31 0.42 -2.05 4.74
C VAL A 31 -0.50 -2.55 5.84
N MET A 32 -1.77 -2.19 5.79
CA MET A 32 -2.71 -2.40 6.89
C MET A 32 -3.92 -3.21 6.42
N ASP A 33 -3.97 -4.48 6.82
CA ASP A 33 -5.15 -5.33 6.60
C ASP A 33 -6.19 -5.06 7.69
N CYS A 34 -6.82 -3.89 7.63
CA CYS A 34 -7.85 -3.48 8.58
C CYS A 34 -8.83 -2.46 7.98
N CYS A 35 -10.05 -2.42 8.53
CA CYS A 35 -11.18 -1.62 8.09
C CYS A 35 -11.10 -0.11 8.46
N TYR A 36 -9.90 0.44 8.67
CA TYR A 36 -9.72 1.75 9.33
C TYR A 36 -9.19 2.86 8.42
N ALA A 37 -9.36 2.73 7.10
CA ALA A 37 -8.68 3.65 6.19
C ALA A 37 -9.34 5.01 6.00
N GLY A 38 -10.67 5.12 6.20
CA GLY A 38 -11.38 6.35 5.83
C GLY A 38 -10.96 7.58 6.66
N GLN A 39 -10.42 7.39 7.87
CA GLN A 39 -9.89 8.51 8.67
C GLN A 39 -8.48 8.96 8.25
N ILE A 40 -7.74 8.16 7.46
CA ILE A 40 -6.37 8.48 7.06
C ILE A 40 -6.36 9.67 6.09
N LEU A 41 -7.31 9.70 5.14
CA LEU A 41 -7.47 10.78 4.17
C LEU A 41 -7.96 12.08 4.84
N GLU A 42 -8.83 11.96 5.85
CA GLU A 42 -9.31 13.10 6.65
C GLU A 42 -8.19 13.76 7.48
N GLN A 43 -7.12 13.01 7.78
CA GLN A 43 -5.95 13.47 8.55
C GLN A 43 -4.79 13.97 7.68
N GLY A 44 -5.10 14.47 6.48
CA GLY A 44 -4.14 15.16 5.60
C GLY A 44 -3.30 14.24 4.71
N ALA A 45 -3.63 12.95 4.61
CA ALA A 45 -3.03 12.09 3.59
C ALA A 45 -3.58 12.45 2.21
N THR A 46 -2.71 12.49 1.19
CA THR A 46 -3.11 12.92 -0.16
C THR A 46 -3.11 11.75 -1.13
N LYS A 47 -4.13 11.69 -2.00
CA LYS A 47 -4.10 10.78 -3.14
C LYS A 47 -2.98 11.23 -4.10
N PRO A 48 -2.21 10.30 -4.68
CA PRO A 48 -1.17 10.64 -5.64
C PRO A 48 -1.78 11.40 -6.83
N LYS A 49 -1.14 12.49 -7.26
CA LYS A 49 -1.45 13.11 -8.56
C LYS A 49 -0.72 12.34 -9.66
N ASN A 50 -1.46 11.94 -10.69
CA ASN A 50 -0.96 11.19 -11.82
C ASN A 50 -0.12 12.11 -12.73
N ASN A 51 1.13 12.35 -12.36
CA ASN A 51 2.07 13.08 -13.21
C ASN A 51 2.82 12.04 -14.04
N GLY A 52 2.44 11.87 -15.31
CA GLY A 52 3.00 10.88 -16.25
C GLY A 52 4.46 11.10 -16.66
N GLY A 53 5.33 11.42 -15.71
CA GLY A 53 6.77 11.62 -15.92
C GLY A 53 7.59 10.59 -15.15
N LYS A 54 8.68 10.14 -15.76
CA LYS A 54 9.70 9.21 -15.22
C LYS A 54 9.88 9.36 -13.70
N HIS A 55 9.49 8.33 -12.95
CA HIS A 55 9.47 8.31 -11.48
C HIS A 55 10.87 8.34 -10.84
N MET A 56 11.92 8.16 -11.63
CA MET A 56 13.31 8.12 -11.18
C MET A 56 13.79 9.38 -10.44
N GLY A 57 13.16 10.55 -10.68
CA GLY A 57 13.50 11.79 -9.99
C GLY A 57 12.85 11.97 -8.61
N SER A 58 11.76 11.23 -8.32
CA SER A 58 11.06 11.32 -7.03
C SER A 58 11.64 10.36 -5.98
N THR A 59 12.25 9.25 -6.40
CA THR A 59 12.89 8.22 -5.56
C THR A 59 13.93 8.72 -4.57
N TYR A 60 14.47 9.94 -4.73
CA TYR A 60 15.44 10.48 -3.77
C TYR A 60 14.80 11.17 -2.56
N LYS A 61 13.50 11.47 -2.63
CA LYS A 61 12.78 12.24 -1.62
C LYS A 61 12.19 11.28 -0.58
N ARG A 62 12.28 11.67 0.69
CA ARG A 62 11.60 10.96 1.77
C ARG A 62 10.11 10.81 1.43
N VAL A 63 9.56 9.64 1.69
CA VAL A 63 8.14 9.34 1.50
C VAL A 63 7.64 8.42 2.61
N ILE A 64 6.44 8.71 3.08
CA ILE A 64 5.65 7.79 3.89
C ILE A 64 4.35 7.53 3.14
N GLN A 65 4.15 6.28 2.75
CA GLN A 65 2.98 5.80 2.05
C GLN A 65 2.17 4.89 2.96
N ILE A 66 0.89 4.77 2.66
CA ILE A 66 0.00 3.84 3.34
C ILE A 66 -0.94 3.20 2.33
N ILE A 67 -1.14 1.90 2.50
CA ILE A 67 -2.14 1.13 1.78
C ILE A 67 -2.93 0.28 2.78
N THR A 68 -4.24 0.29 2.62
CA THR A 68 -5.17 -0.36 3.55
C THR A 68 -6.15 -1.27 2.82
N ALA A 69 -6.62 -2.33 3.48
CA ALA A 69 -7.57 -3.28 2.89
C ALA A 69 -8.93 -2.70 2.52
N GLY A 70 -9.50 -1.78 3.30
CA GLY A 70 -10.84 -1.25 3.03
C GLY A 70 -11.04 0.17 3.55
N ALA A 71 -12.01 0.88 2.98
CA ALA A 71 -12.44 2.19 3.46
C ALA A 71 -13.16 2.10 4.82
N LYS A 72 -13.48 3.27 5.40
CA LYS A 72 -14.25 3.34 6.65
C LYS A 72 -15.55 2.53 6.52
N ASP A 73 -15.83 1.73 7.55
CA ASP A 73 -17.02 0.89 7.69
C ASP A 73 -17.12 -0.27 6.66
N GLN A 74 -16.07 -0.56 5.88
CA GLN A 74 -15.99 -1.72 4.98
C GLN A 74 -15.25 -2.88 5.64
N VAL A 75 -15.84 -4.07 5.64
CA VAL A 75 -15.21 -5.29 6.15
C VAL A 75 -14.19 -5.81 5.12
N ALA A 76 -13.01 -6.21 5.59
CA ALA A 76 -12.02 -6.88 4.74
C ALA A 76 -12.49 -8.32 4.47
N PHE A 77 -12.53 -8.73 3.19
CA PHE A 77 -12.93 -10.07 2.80
C PHE A 77 -11.73 -11.02 2.87
N GLU A 78 -11.97 -12.22 3.40
CA GLU A 78 -11.02 -13.32 3.42
C GLU A 78 -11.13 -14.16 2.14
N GLY A 79 -10.00 -14.49 1.53
CA GLY A 79 -9.88 -15.53 0.51
C GLY A 79 -9.64 -16.91 1.15
N GLU A 80 -9.29 -17.92 0.33
CA GLU A 80 -9.12 -19.30 0.83
C GLU A 80 -7.94 -19.48 1.81
N LYS A 81 -6.98 -18.54 1.84
CA LYS A 81 -5.79 -18.60 2.71
C LYS A 81 -5.44 -17.28 3.40
N HIS A 82 -5.69 -16.15 2.73
CA HIS A 82 -5.37 -14.80 3.20
C HIS A 82 -6.50 -13.83 2.85
N GLY A 83 -6.56 -12.69 3.53
CA GLY A 83 -7.38 -11.55 3.11
C GLY A 83 -7.16 -11.22 1.64
N LEU A 84 -8.24 -10.90 0.92
CA LEU A 84 -8.18 -10.61 -0.52
C LEU A 84 -7.21 -9.46 -0.84
N PHE A 85 -7.19 -8.45 0.03
CA PHE A 85 -6.19 -7.39 -0.02
C PHE A 85 -4.75 -7.92 0.08
N THR A 86 -4.49 -8.76 1.08
CA THR A 86 -3.18 -9.36 1.31
C THR A 86 -2.74 -10.23 0.13
N GLU A 87 -3.66 -11.00 -0.46
CA GLU A 87 -3.38 -11.79 -1.67
C GLU A 87 -2.89 -10.90 -2.82
N PHE A 88 -3.62 -9.84 -3.16
CA PHE A 88 -3.23 -8.95 -4.26
C PHE A 88 -2.01 -8.09 -3.94
N PHE A 89 -1.76 -7.80 -2.67
CA PHE A 89 -0.50 -7.17 -2.24
C PHE A 89 0.69 -8.09 -2.51
N LEU A 90 0.60 -9.38 -2.16
CA LEU A 90 1.67 -10.34 -2.45
C LEU A 90 1.89 -10.54 -3.95
N ARG A 91 0.81 -10.64 -4.74
CA ARG A 91 0.88 -10.69 -6.21
C ARG A 91 1.55 -9.46 -6.81
N SER A 92 1.28 -8.28 -6.24
CA SER A 92 1.95 -7.04 -6.65
C SER A 92 3.47 -7.14 -6.51
N LEU A 93 3.95 -7.71 -5.40
CA LEU A 93 5.39 -7.93 -5.17
C LEU A 93 6.00 -9.01 -6.08
N GLN A 94 5.19 -9.88 -6.67
CA GLN A 94 5.61 -10.88 -7.66
C GLN A 94 5.65 -10.32 -9.09
N GLY A 95 5.19 -9.07 -9.29
CA GLY A 95 5.27 -8.36 -10.56
C GLY A 95 3.94 -8.11 -11.26
N ASP A 96 2.81 -8.57 -10.71
CA ASP A 96 1.50 -8.31 -11.33
C ASP A 96 1.14 -6.81 -11.36
N ALA A 97 1.76 -6.03 -10.47
CA ALA A 97 1.64 -4.58 -10.44
C ALA A 97 2.72 -3.85 -11.26
N ASP A 98 3.56 -4.54 -12.05
CA ASP A 98 4.48 -3.89 -13.00
C ASP A 98 3.71 -3.39 -14.22
N LEU A 99 2.99 -2.28 -14.03
CA LEU A 99 2.05 -1.73 -15.02
C LEU A 99 2.75 -1.14 -16.25
N ASN A 100 4.05 -0.85 -16.14
CA ASN A 100 4.84 -0.21 -17.20
C ASN A 100 5.91 -1.16 -17.81
N SER A 101 6.08 -2.35 -17.25
CA SER A 101 7.03 -3.40 -17.68
C SER A 101 8.52 -3.04 -17.54
N ASP A 102 8.89 -2.19 -16.58
CA ASP A 102 10.28 -1.79 -16.32
C ASP A 102 11.01 -2.69 -15.30
N LYS A 103 10.37 -3.78 -14.86
CA LYS A 103 10.88 -4.72 -13.84
C LYS A 103 11.00 -4.12 -12.44
N VAL A 104 10.31 -3.01 -12.19
CA VAL A 104 10.20 -2.38 -10.88
C VAL A 104 8.73 -2.15 -10.57
N VAL A 105 8.31 -2.58 -9.39
CA VAL A 105 6.97 -2.28 -8.88
C VAL A 105 7.07 -1.11 -7.91
N THR A 106 6.36 -0.02 -8.21
CA THR A 106 6.31 1.17 -7.35
C THR A 106 5.13 1.15 -6.39
N GLY A 107 5.22 1.90 -5.29
CA GLY A 107 4.08 2.10 -4.38
C GLY A 107 2.87 2.68 -5.11
N LEU A 108 3.09 3.60 -6.05
CA LEU A 108 2.01 4.14 -6.89
C LEU A 108 1.35 3.06 -7.75
N GLU A 109 2.13 2.15 -8.34
CA GLU A 109 1.58 1.06 -9.14
C GLU A 109 0.79 0.07 -8.30
N ILE A 110 1.28 -0.29 -7.11
CA ILE A 110 0.50 -1.07 -6.13
C ILE A 110 -0.84 -0.36 -5.84
N GLY A 111 -0.79 0.96 -5.59
CA GLY A 111 -1.97 1.79 -5.35
C GLY A 111 -2.91 1.96 -6.55
N LYS A 112 -2.47 1.62 -7.77
CA LYS A 112 -3.30 1.59 -8.99
C LYS A 112 -3.83 0.19 -9.30
N TYR A 113 -3.04 -0.83 -8.98
CA TYR A 113 -3.33 -2.24 -9.28
C TYR A 113 -4.37 -2.81 -8.31
N ILE A 114 -4.16 -2.68 -7.00
CA ILE A 114 -4.98 -3.38 -5.99
C ILE A 114 -6.42 -2.84 -5.91
N PRO A 115 -6.68 -1.52 -5.81
CA PRO A 115 -8.03 -1.02 -5.54
C PRO A 115 -9.12 -1.45 -6.53
N PRO A 116 -8.95 -1.34 -7.87
CA PRO A 116 -10.00 -1.77 -8.79
C PRO A 116 -10.27 -3.27 -8.72
N ILE A 117 -9.23 -4.09 -8.61
CA ILE A 117 -9.37 -5.56 -8.57
C ILE A 117 -10.15 -6.01 -7.34
N VAL A 118 -9.77 -5.53 -6.15
CA VAL A 118 -10.46 -5.90 -4.90
C VAL A 118 -11.89 -5.37 -4.89
N ALA A 119 -12.12 -4.17 -5.42
CA ALA A 119 -13.47 -3.63 -5.54
C ALA A 119 -14.35 -4.50 -6.45
N ASP A 120 -13.86 -4.89 -7.62
CA ASP A 120 -14.63 -5.70 -8.56
C ASP A 120 -14.94 -7.10 -8.00
N LEU A 121 -13.95 -7.75 -7.37
CA LEU A 121 -14.12 -9.08 -6.77
C LEU A 121 -15.08 -9.11 -5.57
N THR A 122 -15.25 -7.97 -4.90
CA THR A 122 -16.13 -7.85 -3.72
C THR A 122 -17.45 -7.15 -4.03
N ASN A 123 -17.79 -6.93 -5.30
CA ASN A 123 -18.95 -6.13 -5.71
C ASN A 123 -18.99 -4.75 -5.02
N HIS A 124 -17.83 -4.09 -4.94
CA HIS A 124 -17.57 -2.81 -4.28
C HIS A 124 -17.78 -2.79 -2.76
N ALA A 125 -17.89 -3.96 -2.12
CA ALA A 125 -17.98 -4.04 -0.66
C ALA A 125 -16.66 -3.71 0.05
N GLN A 126 -15.53 -3.85 -0.64
CA GLN A 126 -14.19 -3.50 -0.15
C GLN A 126 -13.46 -2.63 -1.17
N THR A 127 -12.94 -1.49 -0.72
CA THR A 127 -12.15 -0.57 -1.56
C THR A 127 -10.85 -0.22 -0.87
N PRO A 128 -9.74 -0.88 -1.23
CA PRO A 128 -8.43 -0.53 -0.73
C PRO A 128 -8.09 0.94 -0.98
N ILE A 129 -7.44 1.57 0.00
CA ILE A 129 -7.05 2.98 -0.09
C ILE A 129 -5.53 3.07 -0.10
N PHE A 130 -5.00 3.77 -1.09
CA PHE A 130 -3.59 4.17 -1.15
C PHE A 130 -3.46 5.68 -0.98
N ALA A 131 -2.54 6.12 -0.11
CA ALA A 131 -2.29 7.54 0.13
C ALA A 131 -0.84 7.84 0.52
N HIS A 132 -0.43 9.10 0.29
CA HIS A 132 0.81 9.66 0.82
C HIS A 132 0.52 10.37 2.15
N ILE A 133 1.15 9.89 3.22
CA ILE A 133 1.14 10.49 4.55
C ILE A 133 2.12 11.66 4.62
N GLU A 134 3.29 11.50 3.99
CA GLU A 134 4.33 12.53 3.93
C GLU A 134 5.17 12.37 2.66
N GLY A 135 5.69 13.49 2.16
CA GLY A 135 6.65 13.48 1.07
C GLY A 135 6.02 13.31 -0.31
N LYS A 136 6.90 13.21 -1.32
CA LYS A 136 6.53 13.08 -2.75
C LYS A 136 7.41 12.07 -3.48
N GLY A 137 8.19 11.28 -2.74
CA GLY A 137 8.94 10.17 -3.31
C GLY A 137 8.02 8.98 -3.61
N ASP A 138 8.63 7.84 -3.91
CA ASP A 138 7.91 6.59 -4.08
C ASP A 138 8.76 5.44 -3.55
N ILE A 139 8.12 4.36 -3.12
CA ILE A 139 8.82 3.11 -2.78
C ILE A 139 8.98 2.26 -4.05
N LEU A 140 10.07 1.49 -4.12
CA LEU A 140 10.40 0.68 -5.29
C LEU A 140 10.72 -0.74 -4.81
N PHE A 141 10.11 -1.72 -5.48
CA PHE A 141 10.37 -3.14 -5.33
C PHE A 141 10.96 -3.65 -6.63
N PHE A 142 12.23 -4.04 -6.60
CA PHE A 142 12.92 -4.61 -7.75
C PHE A 142 12.52 -6.08 -7.90
N LEU A 143 12.01 -6.45 -9.07
CA LEU A 143 11.66 -7.84 -9.34
C LEU A 143 12.95 -8.62 -9.63
N GLU A 144 13.24 -9.65 -8.83
CA GLU A 144 14.36 -10.54 -9.13
C GLU A 144 14.10 -11.25 -10.46
N GLN A 145 15.06 -11.17 -11.38
CA GLN A 145 15.08 -12.10 -12.50
C GLN A 145 15.51 -13.45 -11.95
N ASN A 146 14.55 -14.35 -11.75
CA ASN A 146 14.88 -15.77 -11.65
C ASN A 146 15.54 -16.17 -12.96
N ASN A 147 16.88 -16.11 -13.02
CA ASN A 147 17.67 -16.80 -14.01
C ASN A 147 17.43 -18.29 -13.78
N MET A 148 16.37 -18.81 -14.39
CA MET A 148 16.20 -20.24 -14.58
C MET A 148 17.27 -20.64 -15.60
N GLN A 149 18.49 -20.87 -15.10
CA GLN A 149 19.48 -21.62 -15.83
C GLN A 149 18.84 -22.98 -16.13
N SER A 150 18.65 -23.23 -17.43
CA SER A 150 18.39 -24.54 -17.98
C SER A 150 19.31 -25.55 -17.30
N ILE A 151 18.72 -26.44 -16.51
CA ILE A 151 19.38 -27.70 -16.18
C ILE A 151 19.28 -28.52 -17.47
N ASP A 152 20.33 -28.46 -18.27
CA ASP A 152 20.57 -29.46 -19.31
C ASP A 152 20.66 -30.83 -18.62
N LEU A 153 19.77 -31.74 -19.00
CA LEU A 153 19.91 -33.19 -18.86
C LEU A 153 19.93 -33.80 -20.25
#